data_AF-A0A9N9VAE1-F1
#
_entry.id   AF-A0A9N9VAE1-F1
#
_cell.length_a   1.000
_cell.length_b   1.000
_cell.length_c   1.000
_cell.angle_alpha   90.00
_cell.angle_beta   90.00
_cell.angle_gamma   90.00
#
_symmetry.space_group_name_H-M   'P 1'
#
loop_
_entity.id
_entity.type
_entity.pdbx_description
1 polymer ?
#
loop_
_entity_poly.entity_id
_entity_poly.type
_entity_poly.pdbx_seq_one_letter_code
_entity_poly.pdbx_strand_id
1 'polypeptide(L)'
;MIPLGIPGICDPKLQPGWICGNVAQSWTTSIVWGALGPSRLFGSDALYRKLPWATLAGALWRVAWYLARQCWPNSFFRLCHPLVLLVGPILWAPLNFSMVWQSLPVSFVFGYWIKRRYVERWNKYNYITSTTLLSGIAFSIIIQFAGLANQGISPTAVPSVVWDNQIYGHATFKTADG
;
A
#
# COMPACT_ATOMS: atom_id res chain seq x y z
N MET A 1 -3.14 -3.05 -10.22
CA MET A 1 -2.35 -4.06 -10.96
C MET A 1 -3.13 -5.36 -10.92
N ILE A 2 -3.89 -5.66 -11.97
CA ILE A 2 -4.69 -6.90 -12.14
C ILE A 2 -3.72 -7.96 -12.70
N PRO A 3 -3.83 -9.24 -12.32
CA PRO A 3 -2.91 -10.24 -12.82
C PRO A 3 -3.12 -10.36 -14.33
N LEU A 4 -2.01 -10.35 -15.08
CA LEU A 4 -1.96 -10.76 -16.48
C LEU A 4 -2.80 -12.04 -16.59
N GLY A 5 -3.71 -12.13 -17.57
CA GLY A 5 -4.69 -13.22 -17.73
C GLY A 5 -4.10 -14.60 -18.04
N ILE A 6 -3.00 -14.96 -17.39
CA ILE A 6 -2.27 -16.21 -17.47
C ILE A 6 -2.80 -17.08 -16.33
N PRO A 7 -3.59 -18.13 -16.63
CA PRO A 7 -4.16 -18.99 -15.60
C PRO A 7 -3.04 -19.73 -14.83
N GLY A 8 -3.09 -19.71 -13.50
CA GLY A 8 -2.20 -20.52 -12.64
C GLY A 8 -0.91 -19.84 -12.14
N ILE A 9 -0.61 -18.60 -12.52
CA ILE A 9 0.65 -17.94 -12.11
C ILE A 9 0.74 -17.62 -10.61
N CYS A 10 -0.41 -17.56 -9.94
CA CYS A 10 -0.52 -17.29 -8.50
C CYS A 10 -0.84 -18.55 -7.67
N ASP A 11 -0.85 -19.74 -8.28
CA ASP A 11 -1.13 -20.99 -7.57
C ASP A 11 0.17 -21.52 -6.89
N PRO A 12 0.25 -21.54 -5.55
CA PRO A 12 1.43 -22.01 -4.83
C PRO A 12 1.71 -23.51 -5.06
N LYS A 13 0.78 -24.27 -5.63
CA LYS A 13 0.98 -25.69 -5.99
C LYS A 13 1.68 -25.88 -7.33
N LEU A 14 1.56 -24.95 -8.27
CA LEU A 14 2.12 -25.07 -9.62
C LEU A 14 3.53 -24.45 -9.73
N GLN A 15 3.79 -23.34 -9.03
CA GLN A 15 5.08 -22.64 -9.09
C GLN A 15 5.54 -22.12 -7.72
N PRO A 16 6.46 -22.81 -7.02
CA PRO A 16 6.98 -22.33 -5.74
C PRO A 16 7.81 -21.05 -5.97
N GLY A 17 7.34 -19.92 -5.44
CA GLY A 17 8.05 -18.63 -5.45
C GLY A 17 7.24 -17.45 -5.99
N TRP A 18 6.17 -17.71 -6.75
CA TRP A 18 5.31 -16.65 -7.30
C TRP A 18 4.08 -16.47 -6.41
N ILE A 19 4.19 -15.59 -5.41
CA ILE A 19 3.10 -15.27 -4.47
C ILE A 19 2.51 -13.90 -4.84
N CYS A 20 1.25 -13.88 -5.28
CA CYS A 20 0.56 -12.65 -5.72
C CYS A 20 -0.09 -11.87 -4.56
N GLY A 21 0.69 -11.53 -3.52
CA GLY A 21 0.18 -10.89 -2.30
C GLY A 21 -0.50 -9.53 -2.53
N ASN A 22 0.14 -8.64 -3.30
CA ASN A 22 -0.38 -7.29 -3.55
C ASN A 22 -1.71 -7.26 -4.31
N VAL A 23 -1.88 -8.18 -5.25
CA VAL A 23 -3.10 -8.26 -6.08
C VAL A 23 -4.26 -8.77 -5.25
N ALA A 24 -4.04 -9.85 -4.48
CA ALA A 24 -5.04 -10.42 -3.58
C ALA A 24 -5.47 -9.42 -2.49
N GLN A 25 -4.52 -8.66 -1.94
CA GLN A 25 -4.83 -7.62 -0.96
C GLN A 25 -5.63 -6.47 -1.58
N SER A 26 -5.25 -5.99 -2.76
CA SER A 26 -5.96 -4.90 -3.43
C SER A 26 -7.41 -5.31 -3.75
N TRP A 27 -7.60 -6.54 -4.23
CA TRP A 27 -8.94 -7.10 -4.49
C TRP A 27 -9.80 -7.16 -3.23
N THR A 28 -9.26 -7.72 -2.14
CA THR A 28 -9.97 -7.82 -0.86
C THR A 28 -10.29 -6.45 -0.29
N THR A 29 -9.36 -5.50 -0.38
CA THR A 29 -9.53 -4.12 0.09
C THR A 29 -10.65 -3.42 -0.66
N SER A 30 -10.71 -3.56 -1.99
CA SER A 30 -11.78 -2.98 -2.80
C SER A 30 -13.17 -3.56 -2.47
N ILE A 31 -13.25 -4.85 -2.14
CA ILE A 31 -14.52 -5.45 -1.71
C ILE A 31 -14.94 -4.89 -0.35
N VAL A 32 -14.01 -4.82 0.60
CA VAL A 32 -14.29 -4.33 1.96
C VAL A 32 -14.72 -2.86 1.95
N TRP A 33 -14.06 -2.00 1.17
CA TRP A 33 -14.35 -0.58 1.16
C TRP A 33 -15.31 -0.12 0.05
N GLY A 34 -15.55 -0.95 -0.97
CA GLY A 34 -16.35 -0.60 -2.14
C GLY A 34 -17.65 -1.39 -2.29
N ALA A 35 -17.70 -2.65 -1.87
CA ALA A 35 -18.87 -3.52 -2.06
C ALA A 35 -19.64 -3.80 -0.75
N LEU A 36 -18.96 -3.79 0.40
CA LEU A 36 -19.57 -4.08 1.70
C LEU A 36 -20.03 -2.80 2.39
N GLY A 37 -21.32 -2.74 2.73
CA GLY A 37 -21.89 -1.62 3.49
C GLY A 37 -21.48 -1.63 4.98
N PRO A 38 -21.49 -0.47 5.66
CA PRO A 38 -21.06 -0.36 7.07
C PRO A 38 -21.86 -1.26 8.02
N SER A 39 -23.15 -1.47 7.74
CA SER A 39 -24.04 -2.32 8.55
C SER A 39 -23.68 -3.80 8.51
N ARG A 40 -23.05 -4.29 7.44
CA ARG A 40 -22.60 -5.69 7.31
C ARG A 40 -21.23 -5.93 7.95
N LEU A 41 -20.41 -4.87 8.05
CA LEU A 41 -19.09 -4.93 8.70
C LEU A 41 -19.18 -4.71 10.21
N PHE A 42 -20.00 -3.74 10.65
CA PHE A 42 -20.08 -3.30 12.04
C PHE A 42 -21.41 -3.61 12.74
N GLY A 43 -22.29 -4.38 12.10
CA GLY A 43 -23.56 -4.81 12.67
C GLY A 43 -23.41 -5.62 13.97
N SER A 44 -24.53 -5.81 14.67
CA SER A 44 -24.58 -6.50 15.97
C SER A 44 -24.06 -7.95 15.92
N ASP A 45 -24.24 -8.62 14.77
CA ASP A 45 -23.83 -9.99 14.47
C ASP A 45 -22.66 -10.08 13.46
N ALA A 46 -21.97 -8.96 13.21
CA ALA A 46 -20.90 -8.89 12.23
C ALA A 46 -19.53 -9.26 12.81
N LEU A 47 -18.66 -9.84 11.96
CA LEU A 47 -17.31 -10.28 12.32
C LEU A 47 -16.43 -9.13 12.87
N TYR A 48 -16.63 -7.89 12.39
CA TYR A 48 -15.81 -6.73 12.77
C TYR A 48 -16.45 -5.82 13.83
N ARG A 49 -17.40 -6.33 14.62
CA ARG A 49 -18.09 -5.57 15.69
C ARG A 49 -17.14 -4.92 16.71
N LYS A 50 -15.97 -5.50 16.96
CA LYS A 50 -14.98 -4.95 17.92
C LYS A 50 -14.08 -3.86 17.33
N LEU A 51 -14.06 -3.70 16.01
CA LEU A 51 -13.18 -2.74 15.33
C LEU A 51 -13.47 -1.27 15.70
N PRO A 52 -14.73 -0.83 15.83
CA PRO A 52 -15.03 0.52 16.29
C PRO A 52 -14.46 0.82 17.68
N TRP A 53 -14.49 -0.16 18.59
CA TRP A 53 -13.90 -0.03 19.93
C TRP A 53 -12.36 0.09 19.90
N ALA A 54 -11.71 -0.51 18.90
CA ALA A 54 -10.28 -0.35 18.69
C ALA A 54 -9.92 1.11 18.31
N THR A 55 -10.83 1.88 17.70
CA THR A 55 -10.58 3.30 17.41
C THR A 55 -10.55 4.15 18.68
N LEU A 56 -11.42 3.85 19.64
CA LEU A 56 -11.39 4.47 20.98
C LEU A 56 -10.13 4.08 21.74
N ALA A 57 -9.75 2.80 21.70
CA ALA A 57 -8.49 2.34 22.31
C ALA A 57 -7.27 3.03 21.69
N GLY A 58 -7.24 3.22 20.36
CA GLY A 58 -6.19 3.97 19.67
C GLY A 58 -6.17 5.46 20.01
N ALA A 59 -7.33 6.08 20.27
CA ALA A 59 -7.42 7.45 20.74
C ALA A 59 -6.85 7.59 22.16
N LEU A 60 -7.22 6.68 23.06
CA LEU A 60 -6.68 6.62 24.42
C LEU A 60 -5.17 6.37 24.41
N TRP A 61 -4.67 5.50 23.53
CA TRP A 61 -3.25 5.26 23.35
C TRP A 61 -2.48 6.54 22.98
N ARG A 62 -3.00 7.35 22.06
CA ARG A 62 -2.39 8.64 21.69
C ARG A 62 -2.36 9.61 22.87
N VAL A 63 -3.43 9.68 23.66
CA VAL A 63 -3.51 10.53 24.85
C VAL A 63 -2.53 10.06 25.92
N ALA A 64 -2.46 8.76 26.19
CA ALA A 64 -1.51 8.17 27.14
C ALA A 64 -0.06 8.45 26.72
N TRP A 65 0.26 8.35 25.43
CA TRP A 65 1.58 8.67 24.90
C TRP A 65 1.94 10.16 25.04
N TYR A 66 0.97 11.05 24.82
CA TYR A 66 1.17 12.49 25.02
C TYR A 66 1.47 12.82 26.48
N LEU A 67 0.72 12.25 27.42
CA LEU A 67 0.95 12.42 28.86
C LEU A 67 2.31 11.84 29.28
N ALA A 68 2.67 10.65 28.80
CA ALA A 68 3.97 10.03 29.08
C ALA A 68 5.14 10.90 28.59
N ARG A 69 4.99 11.58 27.44
CA ARG A 69 5.98 12.53 26.92
C ARG A 69 6.13 13.78 27.81
N GLN A 70 5.05 14.24 28.43
CA GLN A 70 5.07 15.38 29.35
C GLN A 70 5.78 15.05 30.67
N CYS A 71 5.58 13.83 31.18
CA CYS A 71 6.18 13.37 32.45
C CYS A 71 7.67 12.98 32.32
N TRP A 72 8.11 12.52 31.15
CA TRP A 72 9.51 12.12 30.91
C TRP A 72 10.16 12.88 29.74
N PRO A 73 10.56 14.15 29.94
CA PRO A 73 11.07 15.02 28.87
C PRO A 73 12.45 14.61 28.29
N ASN A 74 13.24 13.80 29.02
CA ASN A 74 14.59 13.36 28.61
C ASN A 74 14.65 11.94 28.02
N SER A 75 13.52 11.28 27.76
CA SER A 75 13.51 9.88 27.33
C SER A 75 13.31 9.71 25.81
N PHE A 76 13.67 8.52 25.31
CA PHE A 76 13.56 8.08 23.90
C PHE A 76 12.15 8.27 23.30
N PHE A 77 11.12 8.35 24.15
CA PHE A 77 9.74 8.68 23.81
C PHE A 77 9.57 10.00 23.04
N ARG A 78 10.54 10.94 23.08
CA ARG A 78 10.52 12.16 22.26
C ARG A 78 10.85 11.91 20.79
N LEU A 79 11.67 10.90 20.48
CA LEU A 79 12.08 10.58 19.11
C LEU A 79 11.09 9.65 18.41
N CYS A 80 10.35 8.84 19.17
CA CYS A 80 9.38 7.90 18.63
C CYS A 80 8.01 8.54 18.38
N HIS A 81 7.61 8.60 17.12
CA HIS A 81 6.25 8.96 16.74
C HIS A 81 5.37 7.71 16.77
N PRO A 82 4.38 7.60 17.68
CA PRO A 82 3.63 6.36 17.91
C PRO A 82 2.86 5.91 16.67
N LEU A 83 2.40 6.84 15.84
CA LEU A 83 1.73 6.51 14.57
C LEU A 83 2.67 5.82 13.57
N VAL A 84 3.94 6.22 13.51
CA VAL A 84 4.90 5.65 12.55
C VAL A 84 5.25 4.21 12.95
N LEU A 85 5.36 3.96 14.25
CA LEU A 85 5.64 2.63 14.79
C LEU A 85 4.49 1.64 14.56
N LEU A 86 3.24 2.12 14.63
CA LEU A 86 2.07 1.26 14.40
C LEU A 86 1.82 1.02 12.91
N VAL A 87 1.99 2.02 12.06
CA VAL A 87 1.67 1.92 10.62
C VAL A 87 2.77 1.25 9.81
N GLY A 88 4.04 1.51 10.15
CA GLY A 88 5.19 1.00 9.39
C GLY A 88 5.18 -0.52 9.17
N PRO A 89 5.02 -1.34 10.22
CA PRO A 89 5.03 -2.80 10.11
C PRO A 89 3.83 -3.36 9.32
N ILE A 90 2.68 -2.70 9.40
CA ILE A 90 1.44 -3.13 8.72
C ILE A 90 1.61 -3.11 7.20
N LEU A 91 2.37 -2.14 6.69
CA LEU A 91 2.67 -2.04 5.25
C LEU A 91 3.56 -3.17 4.74
N TRP A 92 4.24 -3.91 5.63
CA TRP A 92 5.18 -4.97 5.27
C TRP A 92 4.62 -6.38 5.51
N ALA A 93 3.52 -6.51 6.25
CA ALA A 93 2.86 -7.77 6.58
C ALA A 93 2.42 -8.66 5.39
N PRO A 94 2.02 -8.13 4.22
CA PRO A 94 1.50 -8.96 3.13
C PRO A 94 2.59 -9.47 2.17
N LEU A 95 3.86 -9.10 2.38
CA LEU A 95 4.96 -9.34 1.45
C LEU A 95 6.10 -10.13 2.11
N ASN A 96 6.75 -10.98 1.33
CA ASN A 96 8.00 -11.61 1.77
C ASN A 96 9.06 -10.53 2.02
N PHE A 97 9.82 -10.65 3.11
CA PHE A 97 10.88 -9.70 3.48
C PHE A 97 11.86 -9.42 2.33
N SER A 98 12.15 -10.44 1.52
CA SER A 98 12.99 -10.35 0.31
C SER A 98 12.51 -9.29 -0.69
N MET A 99 11.19 -9.11 -0.87
CA MET A 99 10.64 -8.12 -1.81
C MET A 99 10.71 -6.68 -1.26
N VAL A 100 10.67 -6.52 0.06
CA VAL A 100 10.64 -5.20 0.73
C VAL A 100 12.05 -4.68 1.00
N TRP A 101 13.02 -5.58 1.19
CA TRP A 101 14.40 -5.27 1.55
C TRP A 101 15.05 -4.21 0.63
N GLN A 102 14.79 -4.27 -0.68
CA GLN A 102 15.34 -3.32 -1.67
C GLN A 102 15.00 -1.84 -1.40
N SER A 103 13.88 -1.57 -0.71
CA SER A 103 13.45 -0.20 -0.38
C SER A 103 14.18 0.39 0.84
N LEU A 104 14.70 -0.46 1.73
CA LEU A 104 15.39 -0.06 2.95
C LEU A 104 16.67 0.73 2.72
N PRO A 105 17.62 0.30 1.86
CA PRO A 105 18.85 1.06 1.64
C PRO A 105 18.56 2.42 1.01
N VAL A 106 17.61 2.50 0.07
CA VAL A 106 17.21 3.77 -0.57
C VAL A 106 16.62 4.73 0.46
N SER A 107 15.72 4.22 1.30
CA SER A 107 15.09 5.00 2.37
C SER A 107 16.10 5.44 3.44
N PHE A 108 17.08 4.60 3.76
CA PHE A 108 18.13 4.91 4.72
C PHE A 108 19.08 5.99 4.20
N VAL A 109 19.55 5.87 2.96
CA VAL A 109 20.43 6.88 2.34
C VAL A 109 19.72 8.23 2.28
N PHE A 110 18.48 8.25 1.79
CA PHE A 110 17.75 9.51 1.60
C PHE A 110 17.23 10.11 2.93
N GLY A 111 16.66 9.28 3.80
CA GLY A 111 16.01 9.72 5.04
C GLY A 111 16.96 9.94 6.21
N TYR A 112 18.09 9.23 6.28
CA TYR A 112 19.05 9.33 7.38
C TYR A 112 20.35 10.03 6.95
N TRP A 113 20.97 9.60 5.86
CA TRP A 113 22.29 10.10 5.46
C TRP A 113 22.23 11.50 4.83
N ILE A 114 21.40 11.68 3.80
CA ILE A 114 21.24 12.97 3.09
C ILE A 114 20.63 14.03 4.03
N LYS A 115 19.58 13.65 4.78
CA LYS A 115 18.92 14.56 5.72
C LYS A 115 19.87 15.08 6.79
N ARG A 116 20.82 14.28 7.30
CA ARG A 116 21.79 14.73 8.31
C ARG A 116 22.84 15.70 7.77
N ARG A 117 23.23 15.58 6.50
CA ARG A 117 24.28 16.43 5.90
C ARG A 117 23.73 17.72 5.29
N TYR A 118 22.51 17.72 4.76
CA TYR A 118 21.95 18.85 4.00
C TYR A 118 20.47 19.13 4.33
N VAL A 119 20.17 19.48 5.59
CA VAL A 119 18.78 19.67 6.08
C VAL A 119 18.01 20.72 5.27
N GLU A 120 18.62 21.87 4.98
CA GLU A 120 17.94 22.98 4.28
C GLU A 120 17.57 22.63 2.84
N ARG A 121 18.50 22.01 2.11
CA ARG A 121 18.25 21.53 0.74
C ARG A 121 17.24 20.40 0.74
N TRP A 122 17.33 19.48 1.70
CA TRP A 122 16.38 18.40 1.83
C TRP A 122 14.96 18.92 2.05
N ASN A 123 14.76 19.89 2.97
CA ASN A 123 13.43 20.48 3.19
C ASN A 123 12.86 21.16 1.93
N LYS A 124 13.69 21.81 1.11
CA LYS A 124 13.24 22.52 -0.10
C LYS A 124 12.94 21.57 -1.28
N TYR A 125 13.73 20.52 -1.48
CA TYR A 125 13.67 19.70 -2.69
C TYR A 125 13.10 18.28 -2.50
N ASN A 126 12.87 17.82 -1.27
CA ASN A 126 12.39 16.46 -0.99
C ASN A 126 11.11 16.09 -1.77
N TYR A 127 10.12 16.98 -1.77
CA TYR A 127 8.88 16.74 -2.51
C TYR A 127 9.13 16.55 -4.01
N ILE A 128 9.96 17.42 -4.60
CA ILE A 128 10.30 17.35 -6.03
C ILE A 128 11.02 16.03 -6.32
N THR A 129 12.02 15.64 -5.52
CA THR A 129 12.73 14.37 -5.69
C THR A 129 11.78 13.16 -5.65
N SER A 130 10.80 13.16 -4.74
CA SER A 130 9.79 12.10 -4.68
C SER A 130 8.94 12.06 -5.94
N THR A 131 8.51 13.22 -6.45
CA THR A 131 7.71 13.29 -7.69
C THR A 131 8.50 12.86 -8.93
N THR A 132 9.80 13.20 -9.00
CA THR A 132 10.68 12.77 -10.10
C THR A 132 10.92 11.26 -10.08
N LEU A 133 11.03 10.64 -8.91
CA LEU A 133 11.18 9.19 -8.82
C LEU A 133 9.91 8.46 -9.28
N LEU A 134 8.73 9.00 -8.92
CA LEU A 134 7.45 8.46 -9.37
C LEU A 134 7.26 8.62 -10.89
N SER A 135 7.60 9.78 -11.47
CA SER A 135 7.54 9.96 -12.92
C SER A 135 8.58 9.08 -13.65
N GLY A 136 9.75 8.89 -13.06
CA GLY A 136 10.77 7.96 -13.58
C GLY A 136 10.29 6.52 -13.68
N ILE A 137 9.48 6.04 -12.72
CA ILE A 137 8.85 4.72 -12.79
C ILE A 137 7.90 4.65 -14.00
N ALA A 138 7.09 5.69 -14.24
CA ALA A 138 6.21 5.74 -15.41
C ALA A 138 6.99 5.70 -16.73
N PHE A 139 8.09 6.46 -16.84
CA PHE A 139 8.97 6.40 -18.02
C PHE A 139 9.60 5.02 -18.22
N SER A 140 10.06 4.38 -17.15
CA SER A 140 10.64 3.03 -17.21
C SER A 140 9.64 2.01 -17.75
N ILE A 141 8.37 2.11 -17.33
CA ILE A 141 7.29 1.24 -17.80
C ILE A 141 7.06 1.40 -19.30
N ILE A 142 7.04 2.63 -19.82
CA ILE A 142 6.84 2.91 -21.25
C ILE A 142 7.95 2.24 -22.08
N ILE A 143 9.20 2.37 -21.65
CA ILE A 143 10.36 1.79 -22.35
C ILE A 143 10.28 0.26 -22.37
N GLN A 144 9.91 -0.37 -21.24
CA GLN A 144 9.75 -1.81 -21.14
C GLN A 144 8.66 -2.34 -22.09
N PHE A 145 7.49 -1.67 -22.12
CA PHE A 145 6.41 -2.05 -23.04
C PHE A 145 6.77 -1.84 -24.51
N ALA A 146 7.49 -0.76 -24.84
CA ALA A 146 7.97 -0.52 -26.20
C ALA A 146 8.94 -1.63 -26.67
N GLY A 147 9.83 -2.09 -25.79
CA GLY A 147 10.74 -3.20 -26.08
C GLY A 147 10.01 -4.52 -26.34
N LEU A 148 8.95 -4.82 -25.57
CA LEU A 148 8.13 -6.01 -25.74
C LEU A 148 7.30 -5.95 -27.04
N ALA A 149 6.73 -4.79 -27.35
CA ALA A 149 5.95 -4.59 -28.58
C ALA A 149 6.79 -4.83 -29.85
N ASN A 150 8.08 -4.46 -29.84
CA ASN A 150 9.00 -4.69 -30.96
C ASN A 150 9.29 -6.18 -31.21
N GLN A 151 9.11 -7.05 -30.21
CA GLN A 151 9.26 -8.50 -30.37
C GLN A 151 7.96 -9.20 -30.82
N GLY A 152 6.94 -8.44 -31.22
CA GLY A 152 5.64 -8.98 -31.66
C GLY A 152 4.77 -9.53 -30.51
N ILE A 153 5.17 -9.30 -29.26
CA ILE A 153 4.39 -9.66 -28.07
C ILE A 153 3.41 -8.51 -27.84
N SER A 154 2.18 -8.66 -28.31
CA SER A 154 1.13 -7.65 -28.16
C SER A 154 0.77 -7.45 -26.67
N PRO A 155 0.72 -6.20 -26.17
CA PRO A 155 0.33 -5.92 -24.80
C PRO A 155 -1.20 -5.88 -24.71
N THR A 156 -1.89 -7.00 -24.96
CA THR A 156 -3.34 -7.13 -24.70
C THR A 156 -3.66 -7.28 -23.21
N ALA A 157 -2.66 -7.16 -22.35
CA ALA A 157 -2.78 -7.25 -20.90
C ALA A 157 -2.27 -5.99 -20.18
N VAL A 158 -2.39 -4.81 -20.80
CA VAL A 158 -2.51 -3.57 -20.03
C VAL A 158 -3.98 -3.45 -19.68
N PRO A 159 -4.43 -3.70 -18.43
CA PRO A 159 -5.74 -3.22 -18.05
C PRO A 159 -5.66 -1.70 -18.24
N SER A 160 -6.65 -1.13 -18.92
CA SER A 160 -6.81 0.30 -19.19
C SER A 160 -6.80 1.20 -17.95
N VAL A 161 -6.52 0.69 -16.75
CA VAL A 161 -6.51 1.40 -15.47
C VAL A 161 -5.39 2.43 -15.28
N VAL A 162 -4.46 2.57 -16.24
CA VAL A 162 -3.49 3.69 -16.22
C VAL A 162 -4.09 4.96 -16.86
N TRP A 163 -5.07 4.82 -17.76
CA TRP A 163 -5.68 5.96 -18.48
C TRP A 163 -7.21 5.92 -18.58
N ASP A 164 -7.87 4.98 -17.91
CA ASP A 164 -9.32 4.86 -17.90
C ASP A 164 -9.85 4.56 -16.49
N ASN A 165 -10.83 5.34 -16.09
CA ASN A 165 -11.58 5.20 -14.85
C ASN A 165 -12.49 3.97 -14.90
N GLN A 166 -11.91 2.75 -14.96
CA GLN A 166 -12.64 1.48 -14.92
C GLN A 166 -13.25 1.15 -13.54
N ILE A 167 -13.61 2.17 -12.75
CA ILE A 167 -14.54 2.04 -11.61
C ILE A 167 -16.01 2.02 -12.11
N TYR A 168 -16.31 2.40 -13.36
CA TYR A 168 -17.70 2.49 -13.85
C TYR A 168 -18.12 1.44 -14.90
N GLY A 169 -17.34 0.38 -15.14
CA GLY A 169 -17.53 -0.48 -16.32
C GLY A 169 -18.18 -1.86 -16.14
N HIS A 170 -18.03 -2.53 -14.99
CA HIS A 170 -18.45 -3.94 -14.87
C HIS A 170 -18.97 -4.31 -13.47
N ALA A 171 -19.96 -3.56 -12.99
CA ALA A 171 -20.88 -4.04 -11.96
C ALA A 171 -22.26 -4.24 -12.59
N THR A 172 -22.44 -5.32 -13.36
CA THR A 172 -23.79 -5.86 -13.57
C THR A 172 -24.24 -6.47 -12.25
N PHE A 173 -24.83 -5.64 -11.41
CA PHE A 173 -25.66 -6.11 -10.31
C PHE A 173 -26.81 -6.89 -10.94
N LYS A 174 -26.79 -8.21 -10.79
CA LYS A 174 -27.96 -9.03 -11.03
C LYS A 174 -28.99 -8.63 -9.97
N THR A 175 -29.93 -7.77 -10.35
CA THR A 175 -31.10 -7.43 -9.54
C THR A 175 -31.82 -8.73 -9.21
N ALA A 176 -31.98 -9.01 -7.93
CA ALA A 176 -32.74 -10.13 -7.43
C ALA A 176 -34.19 -9.66 -7.30
N ASP A 177 -34.91 -9.70 -8.42
CA ASP A 177 -36.34 -9.37 -8.46
C ASP A 177 -37.02 -10.28 -9.49
N GLY A 178 -37.82 -11.24 -9.00
CA GLY A 178 -38.65 -12.17 -9.79
C GLY A 178 -38.39 -13.63 -9.49
#